data_AF-A0A8J7GS99-F1
#
_entry.id   AF-A0A8J7GS99-F1
#
_cell.length_a   1.000
_cell.length_b   1.000
_cell.length_c   1.000
_cell.angle_alpha   90.00
_cell.angle_beta   90.00
_cell.angle_gamma   90.00
#
_symmetry.space_group_name_H-M   'P 1'
#
loop_
_entity.id
_entity.type
_entity.pdbx_description
1 polymer ?
#
loop_
_entity_poly.entity_id
_entity_poly.type
_entity_poly.pdbx_seq_one_letter_code
_entity_poly.pdbx_strand_id
1 'polypeptide(L)'
;HHLLPNLHHVRGLYPARGIVDEQQVEVFNARGRIYAGVRVTEGVAPGVVIMSTGAWFEPGFGQKAWHAVEQSGNANVLTLDIGTSPLTQGPNAMSCLVDVAAA
;
A
#
# COMPACT_ATOMS: atom_id res chain seq x y z
N HIS A 1 -15.35 10.93 -7.79
CA HIS A 1 -15.07 9.50 -7.99
C HIS A 1 -13.56 9.28 -7.88
N HIS A 2 -13.00 9.35 -6.66
CA HIS A 2 -11.62 8.93 -6.41
C HIS A 2 -11.69 7.46 -5.98
N LEU A 3 -11.54 6.57 -6.96
CA LEU A 3 -11.31 5.15 -6.68
C LEU A 3 -9.87 5.08 -6.16
N LEU A 4 -9.71 4.95 -4.84
CA LEU A 4 -8.43 4.53 -4.29
C LEU A 4 -8.05 3.20 -4.95
N PRO A 5 -6.76 2.96 -5.25
CA PRO A 5 -6.31 1.69 -5.79
C PRO A 5 -6.70 0.59 -4.80
N ASN A 6 -7.31 -0.46 -5.34
CA ASN A 6 -7.82 -1.56 -4.54
C ASN A 6 -6.64 -2.42 -4.04
N LEU A 7 -6.56 -2.58 -2.71
CA LEU A 7 -5.71 -3.54 -2.04
C LEU A 7 -6.47 -4.86 -1.90
N HIS A 8 -6.05 -5.91 -2.59
CA HIS A 8 -6.67 -7.23 -2.53
C HIS A 8 -5.95 -8.12 -1.49
N HIS A 9 -6.69 -8.79 -0.60
CA HIS A 9 -6.13 -9.73 0.41
C HIS A 9 -7.10 -10.88 0.73
N VAL A 10 -6.57 -12.03 1.16
CA VAL A 10 -7.31 -13.15 1.73
C VAL A 10 -7.65 -13.06 3.19
N ARG A 11 -8.88 -13.46 3.46
CA ARG A 11 -9.49 -13.56 4.78
C ARG A 11 -8.63 -14.44 5.69
N GLY A 12 -7.97 -13.82 6.67
CA GLY A 12 -7.17 -14.53 7.66
C GLY A 12 -6.62 -13.64 8.78
N LEU A 13 -6.22 -12.41 8.47
CA LEU A 13 -5.60 -11.50 9.45
C LEU A 13 -6.50 -10.36 9.96
N TYR A 14 -7.57 -10.05 9.24
CA TYR A 14 -8.34 -8.82 9.47
C TYR A 14 -9.51 -8.88 10.44
N PRO A 15 -10.21 -10.01 10.66
CA PRO A 15 -11.21 -10.09 11.73
C PRO A 15 -10.62 -9.77 13.11
N ALA A 16 -9.36 -10.17 13.33
CA ALA A 16 -8.61 -9.84 14.55
C ALA A 16 -8.15 -8.37 14.62
N ARG A 17 -8.14 -7.65 13.49
CA ARG A 17 -7.73 -6.24 13.37
C ARG A 17 -8.90 -5.29 13.09
N GLY A 18 -10.14 -5.80 13.08
CA GLY A 18 -11.34 -5.02 12.84
C GLY A 18 -11.49 -4.47 11.41
N ILE A 19 -10.78 -5.02 10.42
CA ILE A 19 -10.84 -4.55 9.03
C ILE A 19 -11.92 -5.30 8.25
N VAL A 20 -12.81 -4.55 7.58
CA VAL A 20 -13.92 -5.07 6.77
C VAL A 20 -13.74 -4.77 5.29
N ASP A 21 -14.44 -5.51 4.41
CA ASP A 21 -14.42 -5.26 2.97
C ASP A 21 -14.86 -3.83 2.65
N GLU A 22 -14.27 -3.23 1.61
CA GLU A 22 -14.48 -1.83 1.18
C GLU A 22 -14.04 -0.75 2.17
N GLN A 23 -13.42 -1.11 3.28
CA GLN A 23 -12.90 -0.15 4.22
C GLN A 23 -11.65 0.55 3.68
N GLN A 24 -11.54 1.85 3.94
CA GLN A 24 -10.27 2.54 3.79
C GLN A 24 -9.30 2.11 4.90
N VAL A 25 -8.11 1.70 4.50
CA VAL A 25 -7.03 1.28 5.39
C VAL A 25 -5.81 2.15 5.16
N GLU A 26 -5.00 2.26 6.19
CA GLU A 26 -3.64 2.77 6.08
C GLU A 26 -2.67 1.60 5.95
N VAL A 27 -1.85 1.62 4.89
CA VAL A 27 -0.76 0.67 4.69
C VAL A 27 0.55 1.39 4.90
N PHE A 28 1.41 0.87 5.77
CA PHE A 28 2.63 1.58 6.17
C PHE A 28 3.80 0.67 6.49
N ASN A 29 5.00 1.24 6.44
CA ASN A 29 6.22 0.68 7.01
C ASN A 29 7.18 1.82 7.39
N ALA A 30 8.43 1.50 7.67
CA ALA A 30 9.44 2.51 8.04
C ALA A 30 9.75 3.56 6.96
N ARG A 31 9.37 3.33 5.70
CA ARG A 31 9.64 4.25 4.57
C ARG A 31 8.52 5.24 4.32
N GLY A 32 7.29 4.83 4.56
CA GLY A 32 6.14 5.64 4.22
C GLY A 32 4.82 5.02 4.59
N ARG A 33 3.75 5.76 4.31
CA ARG A 33 2.37 5.44 4.65
C ARG A 33 1.48 5.87 3.50
N ILE A 34 0.49 5.05 3.15
CA ILE A 34 -0.47 5.33 2.07
C ILE A 34 -1.89 4.97 2.52
N TYR A 35 -2.90 5.61 1.93
CA TYR A 35 -4.29 5.15 2.00
C TYR A 35 -4.64 4.22 0.83
N ALA A 36 -5.40 3.16 1.13
CA ALA A 36 -5.93 2.24 0.13
C ALA A 36 -7.31 1.73 0.54
N GLY A 37 -8.14 1.34 -0.44
CA GLY A 37 -9.38 0.61 -0.16
C GLY A 37 -9.10 -0.89 -0.10
N VAL A 38 -9.60 -1.59 0.92
CA VAL A 38 -9.39 -3.05 1.05
C VAL A 38 -10.49 -3.84 0.35
N ARG A 39 -10.08 -4.86 -0.40
CA ARG A 39 -10.93 -5.90 -0.98
C ARG A 39 -10.55 -7.24 -0.38
N VAL A 40 -11.46 -7.83 0.38
CA VAL A 40 -11.28 -9.16 0.98
C VAL A 40 -11.74 -10.23 -0.01
N THR A 41 -10.81 -11.09 -0.41
CA THR A 41 -11.01 -12.20 -1.36
C THR A 41 -10.57 -13.52 -0.71
N GLU A 42 -10.64 -14.64 -1.43
CA GLU A 42 -10.07 -15.95 -1.04
C GLU A 42 -8.90 -16.35 -2.00
N GLY A 43 -8.53 -15.48 -2.95
CA GLY A 43 -7.56 -15.78 -4.03
C GLY A 43 -6.09 -15.39 -3.82
N VAL A 44 -5.67 -15.06 -2.61
CA VAL A 44 -4.33 -14.59 -2.17
C VAL A 44 -3.86 -15.44 -0.97
N ALA A 45 -2.56 -15.60 -0.75
CA ALA A 45 -2.12 -16.34 0.43
C ALA A 45 -2.41 -15.55 1.73
N PRO A 46 -2.76 -16.21 2.86
CA PRO A 46 -2.83 -15.54 4.16
C PRO A 46 -1.52 -14.83 4.50
N GLY A 47 -1.59 -13.57 4.93
CA GLY A 47 -0.40 -12.75 5.21
C GLY A 47 0.17 -12.02 4.00
N VAL A 48 -0.45 -12.17 2.83
CA VAL A 48 -0.04 -11.46 1.61
C VAL A 48 -1.12 -10.46 1.21
N VAL A 49 -0.69 -9.23 0.95
CA VAL A 49 -1.53 -8.21 0.34
C VAL A 49 -1.04 -7.95 -1.08
N ILE A 50 -1.96 -7.74 -2.02
CA ILE A 50 -1.65 -7.41 -3.41
C ILE A 50 -2.22 -6.03 -3.70
N MET A 51 -1.42 -5.17 -4.30
CA MET A 51 -1.84 -3.85 -4.73
C MET A 51 -1.31 -3.56 -6.12
N SER A 52 -2.18 -3.04 -6.98
CA SER A 52 -1.78 -2.62 -8.32
C SER A 52 -0.90 -1.37 -8.25
N THR A 53 0.18 -1.35 -9.03
CA THR A 53 0.97 -0.14 -9.27
C THR A 53 0.25 0.78 -10.27
N GLY A 54 0.56 2.08 -10.26
CA GLY A 54 0.09 3.04 -11.26
C GLY A 54 -0.84 4.14 -10.72
N ALA A 55 -1.14 4.12 -9.43
CA ALA A 55 -1.74 5.27 -8.76
C ALA A 55 -0.81 6.49 -8.85
N TRP A 56 -1.40 7.65 -9.11
CA TRP A 56 -0.69 8.91 -9.09
C TRP A 56 -0.20 9.21 -7.68
N PHE A 57 0.99 9.80 -7.55
CA PHE A 57 1.46 10.27 -6.26
C PHE A 57 0.73 11.57 -5.90
N GLU A 58 0.04 11.63 -4.77
CA GLU A 58 -0.66 12.82 -4.28
C GLU A 58 -0.11 13.26 -2.91
N PRO A 59 0.96 14.08 -2.91
CA PRO A 59 1.54 14.65 -1.69
C PRO A 59 0.82 15.92 -1.23
N GLY A 60 -0.23 16.39 -1.93
CA GLY A 60 -0.88 17.66 -1.66
C GLY A 60 -0.25 18.79 -2.49
N PHE A 61 -0.14 18.61 -3.80
CA PHE A 61 0.49 19.60 -4.67
C PHE A 61 -0.11 21.00 -4.48
N GLY A 62 0.76 22.01 -4.32
CA GLY A 62 0.35 23.40 -4.08
C GLY A 62 0.00 23.75 -2.62
N GLN A 63 0.10 22.80 -1.69
CA GLN A 63 -0.09 23.06 -0.25
C GLN A 63 1.22 23.50 0.43
N LYS A 64 1.11 24.17 1.59
CA LYS A 64 2.26 24.64 2.38
C LYS A 64 3.10 23.50 2.98
N ALA A 65 2.48 22.35 3.19
CA ALA A 65 3.11 21.15 3.73
C ALA A 65 2.62 19.94 2.93
N TRP A 66 3.48 18.93 2.81
CA TRP A 66 3.12 17.66 2.18
C TRP A 66 2.20 16.86 3.12
N HIS A 67 1.34 16.02 2.55
CA HIS A 67 0.59 15.05 3.32
C HIS A 67 1.53 14.07 4.02
N ALA A 68 1.26 13.77 5.30
CA ALA A 68 2.00 12.79 6.07
C ALA A 68 1.73 11.34 5.61
N VAL A 69 0.63 11.13 4.90
CA VAL A 69 0.19 9.86 4.30
C VAL A 69 -0.13 10.14 2.84
N GLU A 70 0.33 9.29 1.93
CA GLU A 70 0.00 9.44 0.52
C GLU A 70 -1.47 9.09 0.27
N GLN A 71 -2.18 9.96 -0.46
CA GLN A 71 -3.64 9.92 -0.50
C GLN A 71 -4.22 9.01 -1.59
N SER A 72 -3.48 8.78 -2.67
CA SER A 72 -3.98 8.08 -3.86
C SER A 72 -3.58 6.61 -3.93
N GLY A 73 -2.89 6.07 -2.94
CA GLY A 73 -2.46 4.68 -2.83
C GLY A 73 -1.29 4.29 -3.73
N ASN A 74 -0.31 5.19 -3.90
CA ASN A 74 0.89 4.90 -4.66
C ASN A 74 1.82 3.92 -3.91
N ALA A 75 1.76 2.65 -4.30
CA ALA A 75 2.56 1.56 -3.73
C ALA A 75 4.07 1.83 -3.67
N ASN A 76 4.60 2.67 -4.57
CA ASN A 76 6.03 2.97 -4.61
C ASN A 76 6.50 3.78 -3.40
N VAL A 77 5.60 4.43 -2.65
CA VAL A 77 5.90 5.05 -1.36
C VAL A 77 6.39 4.02 -0.34
N LEU A 78 5.97 2.77 -0.48
CA LEU A 78 6.31 1.68 0.42
C LEU A 78 7.49 0.86 -0.06
N THR A 79 7.93 0.99 -1.31
CA THR A 79 9.01 0.18 -1.89
C THR A 79 10.38 0.83 -1.65
N LEU A 80 11.44 0.01 -1.72
CA LEU A 80 12.82 0.44 -1.50
C LEU A 80 13.37 0.93 -2.85
N ASP A 81 13.65 2.23 -2.98
CA ASP A 81 14.29 2.81 -4.17
C ASP A 81 15.83 2.71 -4.09
N ILE A 82 16.34 1.47 -4.04
CA ILE A 82 17.77 1.18 -4.21
C ILE A 82 17.95 -0.03 -5.12
N GLY A 83 18.92 0.06 -6.04
CA GLY A 83 19.30 -1.03 -6.94
C GLY A 83 19.73 -2.27 -6.15
N THR A 84 19.29 -3.45 -6.58
CA THR A 84 19.39 -4.69 -5.78
C THR A 84 20.82 -5.13 -5.46
N SER A 85 21.81 -4.86 -6.35
CA SER A 85 23.24 -5.12 -6.16
C SER A 85 24.13 -4.38 -7.19
N PRO A 86 25.47 -4.30 -7.03
CA PRO A 86 26.38 -3.73 -8.04
C PRO A 86 26.47 -4.54 -9.35
N LEU A 87 25.99 -5.79 -9.38
CA LEU A 87 26.08 -6.67 -10.54
C LEU A 87 24.82 -6.63 -11.42
N THR A 88 23.65 -6.44 -10.80
CA THR A 88 22.35 -6.37 -11.48
C THR A 88 21.51 -5.30 -10.78
N GLN A 89 21.48 -4.09 -11.33
CA GLN A 89 20.66 -2.96 -10.86
C GLN A 89 19.18 -3.14 -11.25
N GLY A 90 18.56 -4.26 -10.86
CA GLY A 90 17.13 -4.50 -11.09
C GLY A 90 16.24 -3.75 -10.07
N PRO A 91 14.96 -3.54 -10.35
CA PRO A 91 14.02 -2.98 -9.37
C PRO A 91 13.66 -4.01 -8.28
N ASN A 92 13.93 -3.67 -7.01
CA ASN A 92 13.56 -4.46 -5.82
C ASN A 92 12.13 -4.16 -5.34
N ALA A 93 11.20 -3.87 -6.25
CA ALA A 93 9.88 -3.35 -5.93
C ALA A 93 8.84 -4.43 -5.53
N MET A 94 9.13 -5.71 -5.77
CA MET A 94 8.11 -6.78 -5.77
C MET A 94 7.96 -7.54 -4.44
N SER A 95 8.79 -7.26 -3.44
CA SER A 95 8.61 -7.82 -2.08
C SER A 95 8.86 -6.74 -1.04
N CYS A 96 7.82 -6.41 -0.29
CA CYS A 96 7.84 -5.35 0.70
C CYS A 96 7.05 -5.77 1.93
N LEU A 97 7.70 -5.76 3.09
CA LEU A 97 6.99 -5.94 4.36
C LEU A 97 6.27 -4.62 4.71
N VAL A 98 4.99 -4.77 5.02
CA VAL A 98 4.08 -3.67 5.39
C VAL A 98 3.21 -4.13 6.53
N ASP A 99 2.70 -3.15 7.27
CA ASP A 99 1.61 -3.33 8.21
C ASP A 99 0.35 -2.61 7.72
N VAL A 100 -0.82 -3.05 8.18
CA VAL A 100 -2.12 -2.54 7.76
C VAL A 100 -3.00 -2.27 8.97
N ALA A 101 -3.53 -1.04 9.05
CA ALA A 101 -4.43 -0.59 10.09
C ALA A 101 -5.72 0.02 9.49
N ALA A 102 -6.81 -0.03 10.24
CA ALA A 102 -8.00 0.77 9.93
C ALA A 102 -7.63 2.27 9.98
N ALA A 103 -8.01 3.02 8.93
CA ALA A 103 -7.80 4.46 8.86
C ALA A 103 -8.76 5.25 9.75
#